data_AF-A0A1Y1MQL6-F1
#
_entry.id   AF-A0A1Y1MQL6-F1
#
_cell.length_a   1.000
_cell.length_b   1.000
_cell.length_c   1.000
_cell.angle_alpha   90.00
_cell.angle_beta   90.00
_cell.angle_gamma   90.00
#
_symmetry.space_group_name_H-M   'P 1'
#
loop_
_entity.id
_entity.type
_entity.pdbx_description
1 polymer ?
#
loop_
_entity_poly.entity_id
_entity_poly.type
_entity_poly.pdbx_seq_one_letter_code
_entity_poly.pdbx_strand_id
1 'polypeptide(L)'
;FRVTFASHRGSQNQQDYWPYTPSIMPAIRHSSKRKPPPEGFSDIEEDLLIFANKMKDAQNKPPPPGPKHQAQWEIFQISHQRSRYVYDLYYEKEAISKQLYDWLLKNGYAD
;
A
#
# COMPACT_ATOMS: atom_id res chain seq x y z
N PHE A 1 0.17 -13.91 79.95
CA PHE A 1 -0.02 -15.22 79.28
C PHE A 1 0.48 -15.12 77.84
N ARG A 2 0.93 -16.28 77.34
CA ARG A 2 1.66 -16.63 76.11
C ARG A 2 1.27 -15.85 74.81
N VAL A 3 2.24 -15.37 73.99
CA VAL A 3 2.92 -16.04 72.82
C VAL A 3 1.91 -16.21 71.65
N THR A 4 2.07 -15.86 70.37
CA THR A 4 3.16 -15.80 69.35
C THR A 4 2.54 -15.10 68.11
N PHE A 5 3.22 -14.19 67.42
CA PHE A 5 4.03 -14.42 66.19
C PHE A 5 3.28 -14.89 64.93
N ALA A 6 3.26 -14.02 63.90
CA ALA A 6 3.25 -14.32 62.47
C ALA A 6 3.49 -12.98 61.74
N SER A 7 4.72 -12.57 61.42
CA SER A 7 5.54 -12.97 60.26
C SER A 7 4.75 -13.40 59.03
N HIS A 8 5.24 -12.92 57.88
CA HIS A 8 4.85 -13.15 56.47
C HIS A 8 4.06 -11.97 55.86
N ARG A 9 4.37 -11.47 54.66
CA ARG A 9 5.38 -11.82 53.65
C ARG A 9 5.17 -10.83 52.50
N GLY A 10 6.24 -10.23 51.99
CA GLY A 10 6.30 -9.66 50.64
C GLY A 10 5.37 -8.47 50.39
N SER A 11 5.55 -7.70 49.34
CA SER A 11 6.47 -7.76 48.23
C SER A 11 6.40 -6.38 47.62
N GLN A 12 7.54 -5.91 47.12
CA GLN A 12 7.60 -4.75 46.25
C GLN A 12 6.48 -4.81 45.21
N ASN A 13 5.68 -3.75 45.09
CA ASN A 13 5.01 -3.43 43.84
C ASN A 13 5.69 -2.17 43.29
N GLN A 14 6.96 -2.37 42.95
CA GLN A 14 7.62 -1.59 41.93
C GLN A 14 7.03 -2.11 40.62
N GLN A 15 5.97 -1.47 40.15
CA GLN A 15 5.51 -1.68 38.79
C GLN A 15 6.49 -0.95 37.88
N ASP A 16 7.50 -1.69 37.44
CA ASP A 16 8.38 -1.34 36.35
C ASP A 16 7.52 -1.13 35.09
N TYR A 17 7.15 0.14 34.86
CA TYR A 17 6.63 0.59 33.58
C TYR A 17 7.75 0.44 32.55
N TRP A 18 7.70 -0.63 31.76
CA TRP A 18 8.47 -0.74 30.53
C TRP A 18 8.29 0.55 29.70
N PRO A 19 9.38 1.18 29.20
CA PRO A 19 9.23 2.29 28.28
C PRO A 19 8.74 1.72 26.95
N TYR A 20 7.44 1.53 26.82
CA TYR A 20 6.83 1.25 25.52
C TYR A 20 7.02 2.51 24.68
N THR A 21 8.11 2.56 23.91
CA THR A 21 8.25 3.52 22.82
C THR A 21 7.14 3.18 21.84
N PRO A 22 6.08 4.00 21.69
CA PRO A 22 5.15 3.78 20.60
C PRO A 22 5.98 3.80 19.32
N SER A 23 5.99 2.68 18.60
CA SER A 23 6.72 2.51 17.35
C SER A 23 6.52 3.76 16.51
N ILE A 24 7.57 4.59 16.44
CA ILE A 24 7.60 5.80 15.63
C ILE A 24 7.41 5.28 14.21
N MET A 25 6.20 5.43 13.67
CA MET A 25 5.96 5.09 12.28
C MET A 25 7.00 5.87 11.47
N PRO A 26 7.86 5.20 10.69
CA PRO A 26 8.86 5.90 9.91
C PRO A 26 8.12 6.89 9.03
N ALA A 27 8.61 8.13 8.97
CA ALA A 27 8.01 9.15 8.12
C ALA A 27 7.84 8.56 6.72
N ILE A 28 6.58 8.48 6.26
CA ILE A 28 6.25 8.03 4.90
C ILE A 28 7.02 8.98 3.99
N ARG A 29 8.10 8.47 3.39
CA ARG A 29 8.90 9.25 2.45
C ARG A 29 8.04 9.41 1.22
N HIS A 30 7.25 10.48 1.17
CA HIS A 30 6.64 10.90 -0.08
C HIS A 30 7.77 11.02 -1.08
N SER A 31 7.62 10.34 -2.22
CA SER A 31 8.61 10.33 -3.30
C SER A 31 8.81 11.77 -3.80
N SER A 32 9.65 12.56 -3.13
CA SER A 32 10.01 13.93 -3.52
C SER A 32 10.92 13.93 -4.77
N LYS A 33 10.94 12.81 -5.47
CA LYS A 33 11.75 12.48 -6.64
C LYS A 33 10.88 11.98 -7.80
N ARG A 34 9.58 12.28 -7.81
CA ARG A 34 8.77 12.10 -9.03
C ARG A 34 9.28 13.09 -10.07
N LYS A 35 10.07 12.58 -11.01
CA LYS A 35 10.50 13.37 -12.17
C LYS A 35 9.24 13.84 -12.92
N PRO A 36 9.24 15.03 -13.54
CA PRO A 36 8.13 15.42 -14.39
C PRO A 36 7.85 14.33 -15.44
N PRO A 37 6.58 14.12 -15.81
CA PRO A 37 6.21 13.11 -16.80
C PRO A 37 6.93 13.39 -18.13
N PRO A 38 7.56 12.38 -18.76
CA PRO A 38 8.16 12.50 -20.08
C PRO A 38 7.12 12.80 -21.18
N GLU A 39 7.61 13.22 -22.36
CA GLU A 39 6.79 13.44 -23.55
C GLU A 39 5.97 12.19 -23.92
N GLY A 40 4.72 12.39 -24.37
CA GLY A 40 3.77 11.33 -24.71
C GLY A 40 2.91 10.83 -23.54
N PHE A 41 3.08 11.36 -22.33
CA PHE A 41 2.23 10.99 -21.20
C PHE A 41 0.78 11.46 -21.36
N SER A 42 0.55 12.65 -21.91
CA SER A 42 -0.80 13.23 -22.05
C SER A 42 -1.74 12.37 -22.89
N ASP A 43 -1.23 11.62 -23.87
CA ASP A 43 -2.03 10.78 -24.76
C ASP A 43 -2.56 9.52 -24.05
N ILE A 44 -1.87 9.07 -23.00
CA ILE A 44 -2.22 7.86 -22.23
C ILE A 44 -2.77 8.20 -20.84
N GLU A 45 -2.71 9.46 -20.42
CA GLU A 45 -3.09 9.92 -19.09
C GLU A 45 -4.56 9.65 -18.79
N GLU A 46 -5.44 9.91 -19.74
CA GLU A 46 -6.89 9.66 -19.60
C GLU A 46 -7.19 8.18 -19.37
N ASP A 47 -6.57 7.29 -20.14
CA ASP A 47 -6.74 5.83 -19.98
C ASP A 47 -6.20 5.35 -18.63
N LEU A 48 -5.04 5.84 -18.21
CA LEU A 48 -4.46 5.53 -16.89
C LEU A 48 -5.34 6.04 -15.74
N LEU A 49 -5.98 7.20 -15.91
CA LEU A 49 -6.91 7.77 -14.95
C LEU A 49 -8.17 6.93 -14.81
N ILE A 50 -8.68 6.37 -15.91
CA ILE A 50 -9.82 5.43 -15.89
C ILE A 50 -9.49 4.21 -15.02
N PHE A 51 -8.29 3.62 -15.17
CA PHE A 51 -7.87 2.49 -14.33
C PHE A 51 -7.71 2.89 -12.85
N ALA A 52 -7.20 4.08 -12.57
CA ALA A 52 -7.07 4.59 -11.21
C ALA A 52 -8.44 4.78 -10.53
N ASN A 53 -9.42 5.31 -11.27
CA ASN A 53 -10.78 5.46 -10.78
C ASN A 53 -11.44 4.10 -10.52
N LYS A 54 -11.33 3.16 -11.47
CA LYS A 54 -11.81 1.77 -11.27
C LYS A 54 -11.19 1.11 -10.04
N MET A 55 -9.88 1.30 -9.83
CA MET A 55 -9.19 0.78 -8.65
C MET A 55 -9.74 1.37 -7.36
N LYS A 56 -9.97 2.69 -7.32
CA LYS A 56 -10.55 3.39 -6.17
C LYS A 56 -11.96 2.90 -5.88
N ASP A 57 -12.77 2.69 -6.93
CA ASP A 57 -14.14 2.19 -6.79
C ASP A 57 -14.15 0.75 -6.27
N ALA A 58 -13.30 -0.13 -6.80
CA ALA A 58 -13.16 -1.51 -6.33
C ALA A 58 -12.71 -1.59 -4.87
N GLN A 59 -11.85 -0.67 -4.42
CA GLN A 59 -11.42 -0.58 -3.02
C GLN A 59 -12.53 -0.06 -2.08
N ASN A 60 -13.35 0.86 -2.56
CA ASN A 60 -14.47 1.44 -1.77
C ASN A 60 -15.71 0.53 -1.74
N LYS A 61 -15.80 -0.41 -2.69
CA LYS A 61 -16.92 -1.33 -2.79
C LYS A 61 -17.00 -2.21 -1.52
N PRO A 62 -18.19 -2.31 -0.90
CA PRO A 62 -18.35 -3.22 0.23
C PRO A 62 -18.08 -4.67 -0.22
N PRO A 63 -17.48 -5.51 0.64
CA PRO A 63 -17.23 -6.90 0.31
C PRO A 63 -18.53 -7.62 -0.09
N PRO A 64 -18.54 -8.41 -1.18
CA PRO A 64 -19.73 -9.12 -1.59
C PRO A 64 -20.15 -10.15 -0.53
N PRO A 65 -21.44 -10.53 -0.47
CA PRO A 65 -21.89 -11.64 0.36
C PRO A 65 -21.29 -12.94 -0.18
N GLY A 66 -20.16 -13.37 0.39
CA GLY A 66 -19.38 -14.50 -0.09
C GLY A 66 -17.99 -14.57 0.52
N PRO A 67 -17.09 -15.38 -0.06
CA PRO A 67 -15.69 -15.47 0.38
C PRO A 67 -14.97 -14.11 0.30
N LYS A 68 -14.31 -13.72 1.39
CA LYS A 68 -13.61 -12.42 1.53
C LYS A 68 -12.60 -12.13 0.41
N HIS A 69 -11.99 -13.17 -0.17
CA HIS A 69 -10.99 -13.04 -1.22
C HIS A 69 -11.57 -12.56 -2.56
N GLN A 70 -12.89 -12.69 -2.79
CA GLN A 70 -13.51 -12.28 -4.05
C GLN A 70 -13.44 -10.76 -4.26
N ALA A 71 -13.52 -9.98 -3.18
CA ALA A 71 -13.30 -8.54 -3.24
C ALA A 71 -11.89 -8.19 -3.74
N GLN A 72 -10.88 -8.99 -3.37
CA GLN A 72 -9.50 -8.77 -3.80
C GLN A 72 -9.27 -9.14 -5.27
N TRP A 73 -10.03 -10.10 -5.81
CA TRP A 73 -9.89 -10.51 -7.21
C TRP A 73 -10.16 -9.36 -8.19
N GLU A 74 -11.16 -8.53 -7.93
CA GLU A 74 -11.48 -7.34 -8.74
C GLU A 74 -10.30 -6.35 -8.76
N ILE A 75 -9.68 -6.13 -7.59
CA ILE A 75 -8.47 -5.29 -7.44
C ILE A 75 -7.31 -5.86 -8.27
N PHE A 76 -7.04 -7.16 -8.17
CA PHE A 76 -5.98 -7.81 -8.94
C PHE A 76 -6.24 -7.77 -10.44
N GLN A 77 -7.49 -7.96 -10.89
CA GLN A 77 -7.85 -7.83 -12.29
C GLN A 77 -7.57 -6.43 -12.83
N ILE A 78 -7.94 -5.37 -12.11
CA ILE A 78 -7.70 -3.99 -12.55
C ILE A 78 -6.19 -3.68 -12.59
N SER A 79 -5.44 -4.12 -11.57
CA SER A 79 -3.98 -3.94 -11.54
C SER A 79 -3.29 -4.65 -12.72
N HIS A 80 -3.75 -5.86 -13.04
CA HIS A 80 -3.24 -6.62 -14.16
C HIS A 80 -3.59 -5.96 -15.50
N GLN A 81 -4.84 -5.51 -15.69
CA GLN A 81 -5.28 -4.80 -16.90
C GLN A 81 -4.46 -3.53 -17.13
N ARG A 82 -4.20 -2.76 -16.08
CA ARG A 82 -3.38 -1.55 -16.16
C ARG A 82 -1.94 -1.86 -16.58
N SER A 83 -1.34 -2.90 -15.99
CA SER A 83 0.04 -3.31 -16.33
C SER A 83 0.12 -3.85 -17.75
N ARG A 84 -0.88 -4.62 -18.18
CA ARG A 84 -0.99 -5.13 -19.54
C ARG A 84 -1.13 -4.02 -20.57
N TYR A 85 -1.96 -3.01 -20.29
CA TYR A 85 -2.11 -1.84 -21.15
C TYR A 85 -0.76 -1.12 -21.39
N VAL A 86 0.02 -0.91 -20.34
CA VAL A 86 1.36 -0.29 -20.46
C VAL A 86 2.33 -1.18 -21.24
N TYR A 87 2.26 -2.51 -21.06
CA TYR A 87 3.06 -3.47 -21.83
C TYR A 87 2.72 -3.40 -23.33
N ASP A 88 1.44 -3.46 -23.68
CA ASP A 88 0.99 -3.45 -25.08
C ASP A 88 1.37 -2.13 -25.78
N LEU A 89 1.32 -1.00 -25.06
CA LEU A 89 1.75 0.30 -25.59
C LEU A 89 3.24 0.32 -25.97
N TYR A 90 4.10 -0.34 -25.20
CA TYR A 90 5.55 -0.32 -25.46
C TYR A 90 5.99 -1.42 -26.42
N TYR A 91 5.53 -2.66 -26.22
CA TYR A 91 6.03 -3.83 -26.93
C TYR A 91 5.24 -4.18 -28.19
N GLU A 92 3.93 -3.91 -28.23
CA GLU A 92 3.10 -4.28 -29.37
C GLU A 92 2.82 -3.09 -30.30
N LYS A 93 2.47 -1.94 -29.71
CA LYS A 93 2.09 -0.73 -30.46
C LYS A 93 3.22 0.26 -30.66
N GLU A 94 4.31 0.16 -29.88
CA GLU A 94 5.44 1.10 -29.85
C GLU A 94 5.00 2.58 -29.75
N ALA A 95 3.86 2.85 -29.11
CA ALA A 95 3.25 4.18 -29.02
C ALA A 95 3.92 5.07 -27.96
N ILE A 96 4.74 4.48 -27.08
CA ILE A 96 5.44 5.20 -26.01
C ILE A 96 6.95 4.99 -26.11
N SER A 97 7.70 6.03 -25.75
CA SER A 97 9.16 5.95 -25.71
C SER A 97 9.65 5.08 -24.54
N LYS A 98 10.85 4.51 -24.68
CA LYS A 98 11.49 3.76 -23.58
C LYS A 98 11.64 4.60 -22.31
N GLN A 99 11.89 5.90 -22.43
CA GLN A 99 12.00 6.79 -21.28
C GLN A 99 10.67 6.93 -20.53
N LEU A 100 9.56 7.02 -21.26
CA LEU A 100 8.23 7.06 -20.67
C LEU A 100 7.88 5.71 -20.00
N TYR A 101 8.16 4.59 -20.68
CA TYR A 101 7.95 3.25 -20.10
C TYR A 101 8.72 3.06 -18.78
N ASP A 102 10.02 3.37 -18.76
CA ASP A 102 10.85 3.29 -17.55
C ASP A 102 10.35 4.23 -16.44
N TRP A 103 9.76 5.38 -16.80
CA TRP A 103 9.17 6.33 -15.86
C TRP A 103 7.85 5.79 -15.28
N LEU A 104 7.00 5.17 -16.09
CA LEU A 104 5.73 4.57 -15.66
C LEU A 104 5.97 3.43 -14.66
N LEU A 105 6.95 2.57 -14.92
CA LEU A 105 7.36 1.51 -13.98
C LEU A 105 7.85 2.09 -12.65
N LYS A 106 8.69 3.14 -12.67
CA LYS A 106 9.20 3.80 -11.46
C LYS A 106 8.10 4.47 -10.62
N ASN A 107 6.99 4.87 -11.24
CA ASN A 107 5.86 5.49 -10.55
C ASN A 107 4.75 4.47 -10.18
N GLY A 108 4.92 3.18 -10.49
CA GLY A 108 3.99 2.13 -10.11
C GLY A 108 2.70 2.10 -10.95
N TYR A 109 2.76 2.56 -12.20
CA TYR A 109 1.64 2.40 -13.16
C TYR A 109 1.56 0.98 -13.72
N ALA A 110 2.67 0.26 -13.78
CA ALA A 110 2.74 -1.12 -14.19
C ALA A 110 3.71 -1.90 -13.29
N ASP A 111 3.48 -3.21 -13.19
CA ASP A 111 4.31 -4.20 -12.51
C ASP A 111 5.12 -5.01 -13.53
#